data_AF-A0AA50CK91-F1
#
_entry.id   AF-A0AA50CK91-F1
#
_cell.length_a   1.000
_cell.length_b   1.000
_cell.length_c   1.000
_cell.angle_alpha   90.00
_cell.angle_beta   90.00
_cell.angle_gamma   90.00
#
_symmetry.space_group_name_H-M   'P 1'
#
loop_
_entity.id
_entity.type
_entity.pdbx_description
1 polymer ?
#
loop_
_entity_poly.entity_id
_entity_poly.type
_entity_poly.pdbx_seq_one_letter_code
_entity_poly.pdbx_strand_id
1 'polypeptide(L)'
;MPVEYVLARNPNVRDEELEAAIDYLCAKIRRAAYKGEPAPFNAYRSKFIFEKALNIRTGESEWAFAGSEKRNFVEQPTLQSQILRWHFDGNSAD
;
A
#
# COMPACT_ATOMS: atom_id res chain seq x y z
N MET A 1 16.29 -11.06 1.48
CA MET A 1 15.88 -10.43 0.20
C MET A 1 14.54 -9.76 0.42
N PRO A 2 14.31 -8.55 -0.09
CA PRO A 2 12.99 -7.93 -0.04
C PRO A 2 11.95 -8.75 -0.82
N VAL A 3 10.68 -8.68 -0.42
CA VAL A 3 9.61 -9.57 -0.90
C VAL A 3 9.31 -9.37 -2.39
N GLU A 4 9.39 -8.13 -2.87
CA GLU A 4 9.24 -7.75 -4.26
C GLU A 4 10.31 -8.41 -5.15
N TYR A 5 11.55 -8.56 -4.68
CA TYR A 5 12.61 -9.25 -5.43
C TYR A 5 12.41 -10.77 -5.46
N VAL A 6 11.93 -11.35 -4.36
CA VAL A 6 11.58 -12.78 -4.31
C VAL A 6 10.47 -13.08 -5.30
N LEU A 7 9.46 -12.23 -5.35
CA LEU A 7 8.33 -12.38 -6.26
C LEU A 7 8.73 -12.13 -7.72
N ALA A 8 9.51 -11.08 -7.98
CA ALA A 8 10.01 -10.76 -9.31
C ALA A 8 10.84 -11.91 -9.91
N ARG A 9 11.61 -12.63 -9.09
CA ARG A 9 12.45 -13.76 -9.52
C ARG A 9 11.74 -15.11 -9.50
N ASN A 10 10.47 -15.18 -9.09
CA ASN A 10 9.74 -16.43 -9.00
C ASN A 10 9.25 -16.87 -10.40
N PRO A 11 9.77 -17.96 -10.97
CA PRO A 11 9.39 -18.42 -12.31
C PRO A 11 7.97 -19.01 -12.37
N ASN A 12 7.38 -19.35 -11.22
CA ASN A 12 6.02 -19.90 -11.15
C ASN A 12 4.94 -18.81 -11.16
N VAL A 13 5.33 -17.53 -11.11
CA VAL A 13 4.40 -16.40 -11.16
C VAL A 13 4.64 -15.67 -12.46
N ARG A 14 3.65 -15.64 -13.35
CA ARG A 14 3.74 -14.93 -14.62
C ARG A 14 3.46 -13.43 -14.48
N ASP A 15 3.83 -12.65 -15.49
CA ASP A 15 3.59 -11.20 -15.50
C ASP A 15 2.09 -10.90 -15.53
N GLU A 16 1.31 -11.69 -16.28
CA GLU A 16 -0.14 -11.51 -16.34
C GLU A 16 -0.83 -11.81 -15.00
N GLU A 17 -0.25 -12.68 -14.17
CA GLU A 17 -0.76 -12.95 -12.82
C GLU A 17 -0.47 -11.77 -11.87
N LEU A 18 0.67 -11.10 -12.04
CA LEU A 18 0.97 -9.87 -11.31
C LEU A 18 0.04 -8.74 -11.73
N GLU A 19 -0.17 -8.53 -13.03
CA GLU A 19 -1.09 -7.53 -13.57
C GLU A 19 -2.53 -7.77 -13.07
N ALA A 20 -3.02 -9.00 -13.17
CA ALA A 20 -4.35 -9.36 -12.68
C ALA A 20 -4.50 -9.13 -11.17
N ALA A 21 -3.45 -9.40 -10.39
CA ALA A 21 -3.45 -9.14 -8.95
C ALA A 21 -3.47 -7.63 -8.64
N ILE A 22 -2.71 -6.82 -9.39
CA ILE A 22 -2.72 -5.35 -9.28
C ILE A 22 -4.12 -4.82 -9.59
N ASP A 23 -4.73 -5.26 -10.69
CA ASP A 23 -6.07 -4.85 -11.11
C ASP A 23 -7.14 -5.19 -10.08
N TYR A 24 -7.09 -6.41 -9.51
CA TYR A 24 -7.97 -6.83 -8.44
C TYR A 24 -7.85 -5.92 -7.20
N LEU A 25 -6.62 -5.59 -6.81
CA LEU A 25 -6.36 -4.74 -5.64
C LEU A 25 -6.80 -3.29 -5.89
N CYS A 26 -6.56 -2.76 -7.09
CA CYS A 26 -7.08 -1.47 -7.54
C CYS A 26 -8.61 -1.42 -7.51
N ALA A 27 -9.30 -2.46 -7.98
CA ALA A 27 -10.75 -2.56 -7.91
C ALA A 27 -11.24 -2.63 -6.45
N LYS A 28 -10.56 -3.39 -5.59
CA LYS A 28 -10.87 -3.51 -4.17
C LYS A 28 -10.75 -2.18 -3.43
N ILE A 29 -9.68 -1.44 -3.66
CA ILE A 29 -9.45 -0.11 -3.09
C ILE A 29 -10.52 0.87 -3.57
N ARG A 30 -10.79 0.92 -4.89
CA ARG A 30 -11.83 1.79 -5.47
C ARG A 30 -13.21 1.48 -4.90
N ARG A 31 -13.55 0.20 -4.71
CA ARG A 31 -14.83 -0.21 -4.16
C ARG A 31 -15.02 0.23 -2.70
N ALA A 32 -13.97 0.15 -1.88
CA ALA A 32 -14.00 0.64 -0.52
C ALA A 32 -14.25 2.16 -0.48
N ALA A 33 -13.50 2.91 -1.31
CA ALA A 33 -13.69 4.36 -1.45
C ALA A 33 -15.11 4.73 -1.89
N TYR A 34 -15.67 4.04 -2.89
CA TYR A 34 -17.04 4.26 -3.37
C TYR A 34 -18.09 4.05 -2.28
N LYS A 35 -17.85 3.10 -1.36
CA LYS A 35 -18.76 2.81 -0.25
C LYS A 35 -18.56 3.71 0.98
N GLY A 36 -17.55 4.59 0.97
CA GLY A 36 -17.13 5.32 2.18
C GLY A 36 -16.54 4.40 3.26
N GLU A 37 -16.08 3.21 2.89
CA GLU A 37 -15.46 2.25 3.80
C GLU A 37 -13.92 2.40 3.76
N PRO A 38 -13.23 2.15 4.88
CA PRO A 38 -11.76 2.14 4.87
C PRO A 38 -11.24 1.00 3.98
N ALA A 39 -10.37 1.33 3.04
CA ALA A 39 -9.66 0.32 2.26
C ALA A 39 -8.67 -0.45 3.17
N PRO A 40 -8.65 -1.79 3.14
CA PRO A 40 -7.76 -2.57 3.98
C PRO A 40 -6.29 -2.23 3.69
N PHE A 41 -5.46 -2.00 4.72
CA PHE A 41 -4.04 -1.71 4.58
C PHE A 41 -3.30 -2.75 3.72
N ASN A 42 -3.65 -4.03 3.90
CA ASN A 42 -3.09 -5.12 3.11
C ASN A 42 -3.34 -4.96 1.60
N ALA A 43 -4.43 -4.32 1.19
CA ALA A 43 -4.70 -4.09 -0.23
C ALA A 43 -3.69 -3.11 -0.84
N TYR A 44 -3.41 -2.00 -0.16
CA TYR A 44 -2.38 -1.04 -0.58
C TYR A 44 -0.98 -1.66 -0.56
N ARG A 45 -0.64 -2.34 0.53
CA ARG A 45 0.68 -2.97 0.69
C ARG A 45 0.93 -4.03 -0.38
N SER A 46 -0.03 -4.93 -0.62
CA SER A 46 0.10 -5.95 -1.66
C SER A 46 0.17 -5.35 -3.05
N LYS A 47 -0.62 -4.29 -3.34
CA LYS A 47 -0.59 -3.60 -4.63
C LYS A 47 0.82 -3.07 -4.89
N PHE A 48 1.38 -2.35 -3.91
CA PHE A 48 2.71 -1.78 -4.01
C PHE A 48 3.80 -2.85 -4.23
N ILE A 49 3.73 -3.98 -3.51
CA ILE A 49 4.70 -5.08 -3.69
C ILE A 49 4.61 -5.68 -5.10
N PHE A 50 3.40 -5.86 -5.63
CA PHE A 50 3.19 -6.45 -6.95
C PHE A 50 3.61 -5.49 -8.06
N GLU A 51 3.31 -4.19 -7.94
CA GLU A 51 3.81 -3.15 -8.84
C GLU A 51 5.34 -3.11 -8.84
N LYS A 52 5.99 -3.15 -7.68
CA LYS A 52 7.45 -3.20 -7.60
C LYS A 52 8.02 -4.47 -8.24
N ALA A 53 7.38 -5.62 -8.01
CA ALA A 53 7.82 -6.88 -8.61
C ALA A 53 7.71 -6.86 -10.14
N LEU A 54 6.61 -6.33 -10.69
CA LEU A 54 6.42 -6.19 -12.13
C LEU A 54 7.44 -5.22 -12.73
N ASN A 55 7.67 -4.07 -12.10
CA ASN A 55 8.67 -3.08 -12.55
C ASN A 55 10.09 -3.68 -12.60
N ILE A 56 10.46 -4.50 -11.61
CA ILE A 56 11.75 -5.20 -11.60
C ILE A 56 11.87 -6.13 -12.82
N ARG A 57 10.78 -6.77 -13.26
CA ARG A 57 10.77 -7.67 -14.43
C ARG A 57 10.80 -6.93 -15.76
N THR A 58 10.00 -5.87 -15.88
CA THR A 58 9.88 -5.09 -17.12
C THR A 58 11.07 -4.15 -17.33
N GLY A 59 11.89 -3.94 -16.30
CA GLY A 59 12.98 -2.96 -16.32
C GLY A 59 12.46 -1.52 -16.26
N GLU A 60 11.18 -1.34 -15.91
CA GLU A 60 10.59 -0.01 -15.76
C GLU A 60 11.12 0.65 -14.48
N SER A 61 11.75 1.81 -14.70
CA SER A 61 12.26 2.67 -13.64
C SER A 61 11.16 3.07 -12.65
N GLU A 62 11.48 3.14 -11.36
CA GLU A 62 10.55 3.55 -10.28
C GLU A 62 9.84 4.89 -10.53
N TRP A 63 10.36 5.70 -11.46
CA TRP A 63 9.84 7.01 -11.84
C TRP A 63 8.72 6.98 -12.90
N ALA A 64 8.47 5.83 -13.57
CA ALA A 64 7.47 5.73 -14.64
C ALA A 64 6.02 5.73 -14.12
N PHE A 65 5.75 5.08 -12.98
CA PHE A 65 4.38 4.95 -12.44
C PHE A 65 3.97 6.08 -11.50
N ALA A 66 4.93 6.81 -10.91
CA ALA A 66 4.64 7.98 -10.09
C ALA A 66 3.90 9.11 -10.85
N GLY A 67 3.93 9.07 -12.19
CA GLY A 67 3.21 10.00 -13.07
C GLY A 67 1.81 9.58 -13.49
N SER A 68 1.43 8.29 -13.37
CA SER A 68 0.15 7.76 -13.87
C SER A 68 -0.99 7.91 -12.84
N GLU A 69 -0.66 7.96 -11.55
CA GLU A 69 -1.63 8.28 -10.51
C GLU A 69 -1.88 9.79 -10.54
N LYS A 70 -2.83 10.22 -11.40
CA LYS A 70 -3.48 11.53 -11.26
C LYS A 70 -3.91 11.65 -9.81
N ARG A 71 -3.14 12.43 -9.05
CA ARG A 71 -3.31 12.75 -7.64
C ARG A 71 -4.69 13.37 -7.42
N ASN A 72 -5.72 12.53 -7.34
CA ASN A 72 -6.90 12.84 -6.55
C ASN A 72 -6.50 12.66 -5.09
N PHE A 73 -5.69 13.60 -4.60
CA PHE A 73 -5.57 13.85 -3.17
C PHE A 73 -6.96 14.27 -2.71
N VAL A 74 -7.79 13.30 -2.33
CA VAL A 74 -8.88 13.55 -1.40
C VAL A 74 -8.18 14.01 -0.13
N GLU A 75 -8.40 15.27 0.24
CA GLU A 75 -7.92 15.84 1.49
C GLU A 75 -8.26 14.85 2.62
N GLN A 76 -7.22 14.27 3.23
CA GLN A 76 -7.41 13.55 4.47
C GLN A 76 -7.84 14.59 5.51
N PRO A 77 -9.00 14.44 6.18
CA PRO A 77 -9.35 15.32 7.28
C PRO A 77 -8.26 15.17 8.35
N THR A 78 -7.67 16.30 8.72
CA THR A 78 -6.62 16.43 9.72
C THR A 78 -7.13 15.84 11.03
N LEU A 79 -6.83 14.56 11.29
CA LEU A 79 -6.98 13.97 12.61
C LEU A 79 -5.91 14.60 13.48
N GLN A 80 -6.30 15.69 14.15
CA GLN A 80 -5.51 16.33 15.19
C GLN A 80 -5.02 15.26 16.16
N SER A 81 -3.71 15.11 16.20
CA SER A 81 -2.95 14.35 17.17
C SER A 81 -3.27 14.83 18.58
N GLN A 82 -4.28 14.23 19.20
CA GLN A 82 -4.61 14.39 20.62
C GLN A 82 -4.75 13.02 21.30
N ILE A 83 -3.80 12.09 21.11
CA ILE A 83 -3.56 11.06 22.13
C ILE A 83 -2.04 10.84 22.21
N LEU A 84 -1.40 11.59 23.11
CA LEU A 84 -0.18 11.18 23.82
C LEU A 84 0.06 12.18 24.96
N ARG A 85 -0.84 12.13 25.95
CA ARG A 85 -0.61 12.71 27.27
C ARG A 85 -1.16 11.78 28.33
N TRP A 86 -0.64 10.55 28.34
CA TRP A 86 -0.71 9.70 29.52
C TRP A 86 0.38 10.19 30.47
N HIS A 87 -0.05 10.94 31.47
CA HIS A 87 0.73 11.31 32.63
C HIS A 87 1.24 10.03 33.31
N PHE A 88 2.55 9.87 33.35
CA PHE A 88 3.22 8.85 34.16
C PHE A 88 3.33 9.40 35.58
N ASP A 89 2.22 9.35 36.33
CA ASP A 89 2.28 9.65 37.76
C ASP A 89 2.83 8.41 38.47
N GLY A 90 4.08 8.53 38.91
CA GLY A 90 4.73 7.57 39.76
C GLY A 90 3.99 7.48 41.09
N ASN A 91 3.45 6.31 41.39
CA ASN A 91 2.99 5.99 42.73
C ASN A 91 4.09 5.22 43.45
N SER A 92 4.86 5.95 44.26
CA SER A 92 5.64 5.41 45.37
C SER A 92 4.66 5.07 46.48
N ALA A 93 4.66 3.83 46.97
CA ALA A 93 3.99 3.47 48.20
C ALA A 93 4.91 2.52 48.99
N ASP A 94 5.00 2.83 50.28
CA ASP A 94 5.80 2.23 51.35
C ASP A 94 5.64 0.70 51.52
#